data_AF-A0A8S3XJG3-F1
#
_entry.id   AF-A0A8S3XJG3-F1
#
_cell.length_a   1.000
_cell.length_b   1.000
_cell.length_c   1.000
_cell.angle_alpha   90.00
_cell.angle_beta   90.00
_cell.angle_gamma   90.00
#
_symmetry.space_group_name_H-M   'P 1'
#
loop_
_entity.id
_entity.type
_entity.pdbx_description
1 polymer ?
#
loop_
_entity_poly.entity_id
_entity_poly.type
_entity_poly.pdbx_seq_one_letter_code
_entity_poly.pdbx_strand_id
1 'polypeptide(L)'
;MRVIDEINEVVNQIPLMRRVKFYKIRKNPLEELQEAEFKIKYRFSRSTTVFLIDMVKNDLAGDSRGGFIPPYLKVLTAIRTWARGEIQDDAGDLSGMSQPTISLVCKQVALALERIQLNKCTSCVKF
;
A
#
# COMPACT_ATOMS: atom_id res chain seq x y z
N MET A 1 25.40 29.32 -25.94
CA MET A 1 24.69 29.72 -24.72
C MET A 1 23.66 30.81 -25.06
N ARG A 2 22.69 30.47 -25.92
CA ARG A 2 21.55 31.33 -26.32
C ARG A 2 20.32 30.46 -26.50
N VAL A 3 20.50 29.31 -27.16
CA VAL A 3 19.48 28.26 -27.32
C VAL A 3 18.96 27.71 -25.98
N ILE A 4 19.84 27.53 -24.99
CA ILE A 4 19.43 27.03 -23.65
C ILE A 4 18.60 28.08 -22.91
N ASP A 5 18.96 29.36 -23.04
CA ASP A 5 18.28 30.46 -22.39
C ASP A 5 16.90 30.70 -23.03
N GLU A 6 16.81 30.61 -24.37
CA GLU A 6 15.55 30.65 -25.13
C GLU A 6 14.62 29.47 -24.77
N ILE A 7 15.15 28.25 -24.57
CA ILE A 7 14.35 27.10 -24.12
C ILE A 7 13.79 27.34 -22.71
N ASN A 8 14.61 27.85 -21.80
CA ASN A 8 14.19 28.13 -20.43
C ASN A 8 13.13 29.23 -20.37
N GLU A 9 13.23 30.25 -21.23
CA GLU A 9 12.26 31.33 -21.32
C GLU A 9 10.87 30.82 -21.76
N VAL A 10 10.83 29.89 -22.73
CA VAL A 10 9.60 29.25 -23.19
C VAL A 10 8.99 28.36 -22.09
N VAL A 11 9.81 27.57 -21.39
CA VAL A 11 9.34 26.69 -20.30
C VAL A 11 8.76 27.51 -19.13
N ASN A 12 9.38 28.64 -18.80
CA ASN A 12 8.93 29.52 -17.72
C ASN A 12 7.62 30.27 -18.03
N GLN A 13 7.22 30.38 -19.31
CA GLN A 13 5.95 30.98 -19.71
C GLN A 13 4.79 29.99 -19.82
N ILE A 14 5.04 28.69 -19.70
CA ILE A 14 3.96 27.69 -19.59
C ILE A 14 3.33 27.87 -18.21
N PRO A 15 2.03 28.20 -18.10
CA PRO A 15 1.38 28.25 -16.80
C PRO A 15 1.62 26.90 -16.10
N LEU A 16 2.02 26.90 -14.83
CA LEU A 16 2.18 25.70 -14.02
C LEU A 16 0.81 25.02 -13.86
N MET A 17 0.38 24.32 -14.91
CA MET A 17 -0.84 23.57 -14.94
C MET A 17 -0.62 22.43 -13.94
N ARG A 18 -1.35 22.46 -12.82
CA ARG A 18 -1.28 21.36 -11.84
C ARG A 18 -1.45 20.07 -12.61
N ARG A 19 -0.47 19.18 -12.49
CA ARG A 19 -0.50 17.86 -13.12
C ARG A 19 -1.83 17.20 -12.77
N VAL A 20 -2.62 16.86 -13.79
CA VAL A 20 -3.89 16.17 -13.59
C VAL A 20 -3.62 14.87 -12.84
N LYS A 21 -4.33 14.64 -11.74
CA LYS A 21 -4.14 13.47 -10.90
C LYS A 21 -4.79 12.26 -11.58
N PHE A 22 -3.97 11.38 -12.15
CA PHE A 22 -4.41 10.08 -12.66
C PHE A 22 -4.47 9.06 -11.53
N TYR A 23 -5.65 8.52 -11.27
CA TYR A 23 -5.84 7.42 -10.32
C TYR A 23 -5.62 6.09 -11.04
N LYS A 24 -4.62 5.31 -10.60
CA LYS A 24 -4.43 3.95 -11.09
C LYS A 24 -5.58 3.06 -10.60
N ILE A 25 -6.06 2.17 -11.47
CA ILE A 25 -7.07 1.18 -11.11
C ILE A 25 -6.44 0.19 -10.12
N ARG A 26 -7.11 -0.03 -8.99
CA ARG A 26 -6.65 -0.98 -7.96
C ARG A 26 -7.36 -2.29 -8.14
N LYS A 27 -6.57 -3.30 -8.51
CA LYS A 27 -7.02 -4.67 -8.68
C LYS A 27 -7.18 -5.38 -7.34
N ASN A 28 -7.98 -6.45 -7.27
CA ASN A 28 -8.08 -7.29 -6.08
C ASN A 28 -7.30 -8.61 -6.29
N PRO A 29 -6.06 -8.73 -5.77
CA PRO A 29 -5.23 -9.92 -5.94
C PRO A 29 -5.86 -11.20 -5.39
N LEU A 30 -6.79 -11.11 -4.44
CA LEU A 30 -7.46 -12.29 -3.87
C LEU A 30 -8.45 -12.94 -4.86
N GLU A 31 -9.05 -12.13 -5.74
CA GLU A 31 -10.02 -12.56 -6.75
C GLU A 31 -9.35 -12.87 -8.09
N GLU A 32 -8.34 -12.08 -8.47
CA GLU A 32 -7.73 -12.19 -9.79
C GLU A 32 -6.65 -13.28 -9.91
N LEU A 33 -5.99 -13.62 -8.80
CA LEU A 33 -4.87 -14.57 -8.82
C LEU A 33 -5.31 -15.96 -8.38
N GLN A 34 -4.83 -16.97 -9.12
CA GLN A 34 -4.92 -18.37 -8.69
C GLN A 34 -4.02 -18.62 -7.48
N GLU A 35 -4.35 -19.62 -6.65
CA GLU A 35 -3.64 -19.92 -5.39
C GLU A 35 -2.12 -20.06 -5.57
N ALA A 36 -1.68 -20.76 -6.62
CA ALA A 36 -0.26 -20.97 -6.90
C ALA A 36 0.47 -19.66 -7.21
N GLU A 37 -0.14 -18.81 -8.04
CA GLU A 37 0.42 -17.50 -8.39
C GLU A 37 0.40 -16.55 -7.20
N PHE A 38 -0.66 -16.58 -6.39
CA PHE A 38 -0.78 -15.81 -5.16
C PHE A 38 0.34 -16.18 -4.19
N LYS A 39 0.58 -17.47 -3.96
CA LYS A 39 1.68 -17.95 -3.11
C LYS A 39 3.04 -17.49 -3.62
N ILE A 40 3.29 -17.51 -4.94
CA ILE A 40 4.57 -17.05 -5.50
C ILE A 40 4.76 -15.54 -5.27
N LYS A 41 3.72 -14.73 -5.50
CA LYS A 41 3.79 -13.27 -5.41
C LYS A 41 3.81 -12.76 -3.98
N TYR A 42 3.03 -13.37 -3.09
CA TYR A 42 2.84 -12.90 -1.71
C TYR A 42 3.59 -13.74 -0.67
N ARG A 43 4.06 -14.95 -1.00
CA ARG A 43 4.62 -15.95 -0.06
C ARG A 43 3.69 -16.39 1.07
N PHE A 44 2.39 -16.13 0.90
CA PHE A 44 1.32 -16.58 1.79
C PHE A 44 0.24 -17.29 0.97
N SER A 45 -0.53 -18.19 1.59
CA SER A 45 -1.77 -18.69 1.00
C SER A 45 -2.87 -17.62 1.07
N ARG A 46 -3.87 -17.71 0.19
CA ARG A 46 -5.02 -16.80 0.24
C ARG A 46 -5.74 -16.88 1.58
N SER A 47 -5.91 -18.10 2.12
CA SER A 47 -6.55 -18.33 3.42
C SER A 47 -5.85 -17.62 4.57
N THR A 48 -4.51 -17.71 4.65
CA THR A 48 -3.73 -17.06 5.71
C THR A 48 -3.79 -15.54 5.56
N THR A 49 -3.77 -15.03 4.33
CA THR A 49 -3.92 -13.58 4.10
C THR A 49 -5.31 -13.08 4.50
N VAL A 50 -6.38 -13.80 4.17
CA VAL A 50 -7.75 -13.45 4.61
C VAL A 50 -7.85 -13.45 6.14
N PHE A 51 -7.24 -14.43 6.80
CA PHE A 51 -7.17 -14.47 8.27
C PHE A 51 -6.46 -13.24 8.85
N LEU A 52 -5.32 -12.85 8.28
CA LEU A 52 -4.61 -11.64 8.70
C LEU A 52 -5.47 -10.38 8.48
N ILE A 53 -6.13 -10.27 7.34
CA ILE A 53 -7.02 -9.15 7.03
C ILE A 53 -8.14 -9.05 8.07
N ASP A 54 -8.79 -10.16 8.38
CA ASP A 54 -9.89 -10.18 9.35
C ASP A 54 -9.45 -9.71 10.74
N MET A 55 -8.22 -10.05 11.11
CA MET A 55 -7.60 -9.67 12.38
C MET A 55 -7.37 -8.16 12.51
N VAL A 56 -6.94 -7.48 11.43
CA VAL A 56 -6.53 -6.06 11.47
C VAL A 56 -7.54 -5.09 10.84
N LYS A 57 -8.59 -5.58 10.17
CA LYS A 57 -9.49 -4.74 9.35
C LYS A 57 -10.10 -3.57 10.13
N ASN A 58 -10.40 -3.76 11.41
CA ASN A 58 -11.03 -2.74 12.26
C ASN A 58 -10.05 -1.60 12.58
N ASP A 59 -8.79 -1.92 12.86
CA ASP A 59 -7.73 -0.92 13.09
C ASP A 59 -7.33 -0.18 11.80
N LEU A 60 -7.51 -0.82 10.66
CA LEU A 60 -7.14 -0.29 9.34
C LEU A 60 -8.27 0.46 8.62
N ALA A 61 -9.49 0.44 9.18
CA ALA A 61 -10.65 1.18 8.71
C ALA A 61 -10.41 2.69 8.93
N GLY A 62 -9.66 3.29 8.00
CA GLY A 62 -9.25 4.68 8.05
C GLY A 62 -10.10 5.59 7.16
N ASP A 63 -9.97 6.88 7.44
CA ASP A 63 -10.74 7.97 6.85
C ASP A 63 -10.58 8.06 5.32
N SER A 64 -11.67 8.39 4.61
CA SER A 64 -11.77 8.31 3.13
C SER A 64 -11.05 9.46 2.39
N ARG A 65 -10.42 10.37 3.13
CA ARG A 65 -9.75 11.56 2.59
C ARG A 65 -8.52 11.18 1.76
N GLY A 66 -8.47 11.62 0.51
CA GLY A 66 -7.28 11.53 -0.34
C GLY A 66 -7.15 10.29 -1.24
N GLY A 67 -8.16 9.42 -1.26
CA GLY A 67 -8.19 8.21 -2.08
C GLY A 67 -8.15 6.95 -1.22
N PHE A 68 -9.30 6.65 -0.61
CA PHE A 68 -9.56 5.50 0.24
C PHE A 68 -8.84 4.22 -0.25
N ILE A 69 -8.10 3.58 0.66
CA ILE A 69 -7.46 2.29 0.44
C ILE A 69 -8.17 1.28 1.34
N PRO A 70 -8.84 0.28 0.76
CA PRO A 70 -9.50 -0.77 1.52
C PRO A 70 -8.52 -1.51 2.46
N PRO A 71 -8.96 -1.93 3.66
CA PRO A 71 -8.12 -2.67 4.60
C PRO A 71 -7.44 -3.91 4.00
N TYR A 72 -8.16 -4.68 3.18
CA TYR A 72 -7.61 -5.88 2.53
C TYR A 72 -6.40 -5.53 1.66
N LEU A 73 -6.48 -4.41 0.93
CA LEU A 73 -5.43 -3.99 0.01
C LEU A 73 -4.22 -3.44 0.77
N LYS A 74 -4.44 -2.79 1.92
CA LYS A 74 -3.35 -2.37 2.81
C LYS A 74 -2.52 -3.57 3.28
N VAL A 75 -3.19 -4.63 3.73
CA VAL A 75 -2.53 -5.86 4.20
C VAL A 75 -1.79 -6.55 3.08
N LEU A 76 -2.41 -6.69 1.90
CA LEU A 76 -1.77 -7.28 0.72
C LEU A 76 -0.50 -6.51 0.32
N THR A 77 -0.58 -5.18 0.26
CA THR A 77 0.58 -4.34 -0.05
C THR A 77 1.69 -4.55 0.96
N ALA A 78 1.39 -4.50 2.27
CA ALA A 78 2.39 -4.69 3.32
C ALA A 78 3.07 -6.07 3.27
N ILE A 79 2.27 -7.14 3.18
CA ILE A 79 2.77 -8.53 3.08
C ILE A 79 3.70 -8.67 1.89
N ARG A 80 3.30 -8.15 0.72
CA ARG A 80 4.10 -8.25 -0.49
C ARG A 80 5.43 -7.54 -0.32
N THR A 81 5.42 -6.31 0.19
CA THR A 81 6.63 -5.52 0.44
C THR A 81 7.58 -6.24 1.41
N TRP A 82 7.07 -6.76 2.52
CA TRP A 82 7.88 -7.44 3.53
C TRP A 82 8.40 -8.80 3.05
N ALA A 83 7.54 -9.62 2.44
CA ALA A 83 7.92 -10.95 2.02
C ALA A 83 8.94 -10.92 0.88
N ARG A 84 8.82 -9.98 -0.07
CA ARG A 84 9.71 -9.88 -1.24
C ARG A 84 10.92 -9.00 -1.02
N GLY A 85 10.92 -8.13 -0.01
CA GLY A 85 11.91 -7.06 0.09
C GLY A 85 11.87 -6.16 -1.15
N GLU A 86 10.70 -6.02 -1.78
CA GLU A 86 10.50 -5.20 -2.98
C GLU A 86 10.78 -3.73 -2.64
N ILE A 87 11.51 -3.04 -3.52
CA ILE A 87 11.67 -1.58 -3.43
C ILE A 87 10.27 -0.97 -3.58
N GLN A 88 9.94 0.00 -2.71
CA GLN A 88 8.57 0.48 -2.57
C GLN A 88 8.01 1.17 -3.82
N ASP A 89 8.88 1.67 -4.71
CA ASP A 89 8.47 2.20 -6.02
C ASP A 89 7.87 1.09 -6.91
N ASP A 90 8.52 -0.07 -6.99
CA ASP A 90 8.04 -1.23 -7.78
C ASP A 90 6.72 -1.79 -7.23
N ALA A 91 6.58 -1.80 -5.90
CA ALA A 91 5.33 -2.18 -5.23
C ALA A 91 4.20 -1.16 -5.50
N GLY A 92 4.54 0.11 -5.75
CA GLY A 92 3.60 1.20 -6.06
C GLY A 92 2.94 1.02 -7.42
N ASP A 93 3.72 0.58 -8.39
CA ASP A 93 3.23 0.31 -9.73
C ASP A 93 2.22 -0.84 -9.77
N LEU A 94 2.44 -1.87 -8.97
CA LEU A 94 1.57 -3.04 -8.91
C LEU A 94 0.31 -2.84 -8.09
N SER A 95 0.36 -2.01 -7.05
CA SER A 95 -0.77 -1.76 -6.14
C SER A 95 -1.60 -0.52 -6.50
N GLY A 96 -1.16 0.26 -7.49
CA GLY A 96 -1.82 1.51 -7.87
C GLY A 96 -1.69 2.59 -6.79
N MET A 97 -0.58 2.58 -6.05
CA MET A 97 -0.30 3.48 -4.94
C MET A 97 1.01 4.23 -5.17
N SER A 98 1.14 5.43 -4.59
CA SER A 98 2.44 6.11 -4.57
C SER A 98 3.36 5.48 -3.51
N GLN A 99 4.68 5.54 -3.71
CA GLN A 99 5.67 5.09 -2.73
C GLN A 99 5.43 5.62 -1.30
N PRO A 100 5.16 6.92 -1.05
CA PRO A 100 4.87 7.39 0.31
C PRO A 100 3.59 6.79 0.88
N THR A 101 2.59 6.48 0.04
CA THR A 101 1.39 5.76 0.45
C THR A 101 1.73 4.34 0.91
N ILE A 102 2.62 3.63 0.22
CA ILE A 102 3.06 2.29 0.61
C ILE A 102 3.76 2.33 1.96
N SER A 103 4.68 3.27 2.17
CA SER A 103 5.36 3.45 3.45
C SER A 103 4.37 3.65 4.60
N LEU A 104 3.36 4.51 4.40
CA LEU A 104 2.29 4.73 5.37
C LEU A 104 1.46 3.46 5.63
N VAL A 105 1.10 2.74 4.57
CA VAL A 105 0.35 1.48 4.66
C VAL A 105 1.11 0.43 5.46
N CYS A 106 2.40 0.23 5.16
CA CYS A 106 3.26 -0.70 5.91
C CYS A 106 3.31 -0.34 7.39
N LYS A 107 3.47 0.95 7.72
CA LYS A 107 3.42 1.43 9.11
C LYS A 107 2.07 1.14 9.77
N GLN A 108 0.95 1.42 9.10
CA GLN A 108 -0.38 1.17 9.63
C GLN A 108 -0.62 -0.31 9.93
N VAL A 109 -0.23 -1.21 9.02
CA VAL A 109 -0.39 -2.66 9.20
C VAL A 109 0.51 -3.17 10.32
N ALA A 110 1.76 -2.69 10.42
CA ALA A 110 2.66 -3.07 11.51
C ALA A 110 2.11 -2.69 12.89
N LEU A 111 1.61 -1.44 13.04
CA LEU A 111 1.00 -0.98 14.28
C LEU A 111 -0.28 -1.75 14.63
N ALA A 112 -1.10 -2.11 13.64
CA ALA A 112 -2.29 -2.93 13.87
C ALA A 112 -1.91 -4.33 14.39
N LEU A 113 -0.90 -4.97 13.79
CA LEU A 113 -0.38 -6.27 14.26
C LEU A 113 0.20 -6.20 15.67
N GLU A 114 0.94 -5.13 15.98
CA GLU A 114 1.48 -4.90 17.33
C GLU A 114 0.37 -4.81 18.39
N ARG A 115 -0.71 -4.07 18.11
CA ARG A 115 -1.86 -3.96 19.03
C ARG A 115 -2.50 -5.31 19.32
N ILE A 116 -2.64 -6.16 18.31
CA ILE A 116 -3.18 -7.50 18.51
C ILE A 116 -2.28 -8.33 19.43
N GLN A 117 -0.95 -8.23 19.24
CA GLN A 117 0.00 -8.93 20.09
C GLN A 117 -0.09 -8.46 21.55
N LEU A 118 -0.18 -7.15 21.77
CA LEU A 118 -0.34 -6.56 23.12
C LEU A 118 -1.65 -7.01 23.78
N ASN A 119 -2.76 -7.02 23.05
CA ASN A 119 -4.05 -7.44 23.58
C ASN A 119 -4.04 -8.92 24.02
N LYS A 120 -3.37 -9.79 23.27
CA LYS A 120 -3.18 -11.20 23.67
C LYS A 120 -2.40 -11.33 24.97
N CYS A 121 -1.29 -10.58 25.10
CA CYS A 121 -0.47 -10.58 26.32
C CYS A 121 -1.23 -10.08 27.55
N THR A 122 -2.06 -9.03 27.41
CA THR A 122 -2.85 -8.53 28.55
C THR A 122 -3.96 -9.49 29.02
N SER A 123 -4.47 -10.37 28.16
CA SER A 123 -5.43 -11.40 28.59
C SER A 123 -4.80 -12.50 29.44
N CYS A 124 -3.48 -12.71 29.33
CA CYS A 124 -2.72 -13.67 30.15
C CYS A 124 -2.32 -13.12 31.53
N VAL A 125 -2.55 -11.84 31.83
CA VAL A 125 -2.18 -11.19 33.12
C VAL A 125 -3.42 -10.85 33.97
N LYS A 126 -4.59 -11.39 33.62
CA LYS A 126 -5.75 -11.39 34.51
C LYS A 126 -5.73 -12.68 35.33
N PHE A 127 -4.98 -12.67 36.42
CA PHE A 127 -5.14 -13.60 37.55
C PHE A 127 -6.32 -13.14 38.41
#